data_AF-A0A1I7DA80-F1
#
_entry.id   AF-A0A1I7DA80-F1
#
_cell.length_a   1.000
_cell.length_b   1.000
_cell.length_c   1.000
_cell.angle_alpha   90.00
_cell.angle_beta   90.00
_cell.angle_gamma   90.00
#
_symmetry.space_group_name_H-M   'P 1'
#
loop_
_entity.id
_entity.type
_entity.pdbx_description
1 polymer ?
#
loop_
_entity_poly.entity_id
_entity_poly.type
_entity_poly.pdbx_seq_one_letter_code
_entity_poly.pdbx_strand_id
1 'polypeptide(L)' 'MGRVGACGDNAAMESLFALLQRNVLDRQRWATRKDLQMAIITWIERTYHRRRRQRRLGRLTPIEFETLTQTAHAA' A
#
# COMPACT_ATOMS: atom_id res chain seq x y z
N MET A 1 13.50 -15.64 20.50
CA MET A 1 14.09 -14.84 19.40
C MET A 1 13.07 -14.75 18.28
N GLY A 2 12.38 -13.60 18.17
CA GLY A 2 11.28 -13.40 17.23
C GLY A 2 11.77 -13.42 15.78
N ARG A 3 10.97 -14.00 14.89
CA ARG A 3 11.28 -14.20 13.47
C ARG A 3 11.69 -12.88 12.82
N VAL A 4 12.98 -12.71 12.55
CA VAL A 4 13.51 -11.66 11.67
C VAL A 4 12.69 -11.72 10.38
N GLY A 5 12.08 -10.59 10.01
CA GLY A 5 10.93 -10.47 9.11
C GLY A 5 10.88 -11.50 7.99
N ALA A 6 9.73 -12.19 7.85
CA ALA A 6 9.57 -13.13 6.75
C ALA A 6 9.80 -12.38 5.44
N CYS A 7 10.57 -12.97 4.51
CA CYS A 7 10.94 -12.36 3.24
C CYS A 7 9.72 -11.79 2.47
N GLY A 8 8.54 -12.36 2.67
CA GLY A 8 7.29 -11.89 2.08
C GLY A 8 6.76 -10.56 2.66
N ASP A 9 7.04 -10.25 3.93
CA ASP A 9 6.71 -8.96 4.55
C ASP A 9 7.70 -7.88 4.10
N ASN A 10 8.98 -8.23 4.04
CA ASN A 10 10.02 -7.34 3.54
C ASN A 10 9.75 -6.97 2.07
N ALA A 11 9.50 -7.95 1.19
CA ALA A 11 9.21 -7.70 -0.22
C ALA A 11 7.94 -6.86 -0.45
N ALA A 12 6.93 -6.99 0.41
CA ALA A 12 5.73 -6.16 0.35
C ALA A 12 6.03 -4.70 0.70
N MET A 13 6.79 -4.48 1.76
CA MET A 13 7.19 -3.15 2.22
C MET A 13 8.12 -2.47 1.20
N GLU A 14 9.10 -3.19 0.67
CA GLU A 14 9.98 -2.66 -0.40
C GLU A 14 9.18 -2.24 -1.63
N SER A 15 8.19 -3.05 -2.06
CA SER A 15 7.31 -2.67 -3.17
C SER A 15 6.46 -1.44 -2.85
N LEU A 16 5.99 -1.27 -1.61
CA LEU A 16 5.23 -0.09 -1.19
C LEU A 16 6.10 1.17 -1.26
N PHE A 17 7.31 1.13 -0.68
CA PHE A 17 8.23 2.27 -0.66
C PHE A 17 8.67 2.69 -2.06
N ALA A 18 9.00 1.72 -2.93
CA ALA A 18 9.35 2.01 -4.32
C ALA A 18 8.23 2.75 -5.07
N LEU A 19 6.97 2.39 -4.81
CA LEU A 19 5.82 3.05 -5.42
C LEU A 19 5.55 4.41 -4.81
N LEU A 20 5.68 4.55 -3.50
CA LEU A 20 5.48 5.82 -2.80
C LEU A 20 6.50 6.85 -3.29
N GLN A 21 7.75 6.43 -3.46
CA GLN A 21 8.81 7.25 -4.01
C GLN A 21 8.45 7.76 -5.40
N ARG A 22 8.14 6.86 -6.34
CA ARG A 22 7.80 7.23 -7.73
C ARG A 22 6.52 8.06 -7.87
N ASN A 23 5.50 7.81 -7.03
CA ASN A 23 4.17 8.39 -7.23
C ASN A 23 3.87 9.58 -6.33
N VAL A 24 4.66 9.82 -5.28
CA VAL A 24 4.46 10.94 -4.36
C VAL A 24 5.75 11.75 -4.19
N LEU A 25 6.86 11.10 -3.80
CA LEU A 25 8.09 11.81 -3.45
C LEU A 25 8.75 12.48 -4.66
N ASP A 26 8.88 11.76 -5.77
CA ASP A 26 9.53 12.26 -7.00
C ASP A 26 8.63 13.14 -7.87
N ARG A 27 7.37 13.37 -7.47
CA ARG A 27 6.41 14.12 -8.32
C ARG A 27 6.59 15.62 -8.28
N GLN A 28 6.97 16.16 -7.14
CA GLN A 28 7.18 17.59 -6.96
C GLN A 28 7.93 17.86 -5.67
N ARG A 29 8.43 19.10 -5.53
CA ARG A 29 8.95 19.59 -4.24
C ARG A 29 7.78 20.00 -3.36
N TRP A 30 7.81 19.54 -2.12
CA TRP A 30 6.78 19.82 -1.12
C TRP A 30 7.20 21.04 -0.29
N ALA A 31 6.30 22.01 -0.10
CA ALA A 31 6.59 23.21 0.66
C ALA A 31 6.70 22.94 2.17
N THR A 32 5.93 21.98 2.68
CA THR A 32 5.95 21.60 4.09
C THR A 32 5.85 20.09 4.27
N ARG A 33 6.33 19.59 5.41
CA ARG A 33 6.17 18.18 5.78
C ARG A 33 4.71 17.75 5.91
N LYS A 34 3.83 18.66 6.34
CA LYS A 34 2.39 18.39 6.48
C LYS A 34 1.72 18.16 5.12
N ASP A 35 2.11 18.95 4.12
CA ASP A 35 1.61 18.79 2.75
C ASP A 35 2.03 17.45 2.14
N LEU A 36 3.31 17.08 2.32
CA LEU A 36 3.81 15.76 1.94
C LEU A 36 3.06 14.64 2.67
N GLN A 37 2.85 14.76 3.98
CA GLN A 37 2.13 13.76 4.77
C GLN A 37 0.69 13.57 4.25
N MET A 38 -0.01 14.66 3.93
CA MET A 38 -1.36 14.60 3.39
C MET A 38 -1.39 13.95 2.01
N ALA A 39 -0.39 14.23 1.16
CA ALA A 39 -0.25 13.60 -0.15
C ALA A 39 0.02 12.10 -0.05
N ILE A 40 0.90 11.68 0.88
CA ILE A 40 1.17 10.27 1.15
C ILE A 40 -0.13 9.56 1.56
N ILE A 41 -0.85 10.08 2.57
CA ILE A 41 -2.10 9.47 3.06
C ILE A 41 -3.13 9.40 1.94
N THR A 42 -3.31 10.49 1.19
CA THR A 42 -4.28 10.56 0.09
C THR A 42 -3.95 9.54 -1.00
N TRP A 43 -2.67 9.39 -1.35
CA TRP A 43 -2.26 8.44 -2.36
C TRP A 43 -2.46 6.99 -1.90
N ILE A 44 -2.13 6.67 -0.64
CA ILE A 44 -2.35 5.35 -0.05
C ILE A 44 -3.85 5.00 -0.12
N GLU A 45 -4.70 5.87 0.41
CA GLU A 45 -6.14 5.60 0.53
C GLU A 45 -6.86 5.56 -0.82
N ARG A 46 -6.58 6.53 -1.70
CA ARG A 46 -7.33 6.67 -2.95
C ARG A 46 -6.76 5.83 -4.10
N THR A 47 -5.46 5.58 -4.09
CA THR A 47 -4.77 4.92 -5.21
C THR A 47 -4.30 3.54 -4.84
N TYR A 48 -3.49 3.41 -3.78
CA TYR A 48 -2.88 2.15 -3.42
C TYR A 48 -3.91 1.11 -2.94
N HIS A 49 -4.80 1.48 -2.02
CA HIS A 49 -5.82 0.56 -1.48
C HIS A 49 -7.02 0.35 -2.40
N ARG A 50 -7.46 1.38 -3.14
CA ARG A 50 -8.72 1.36 -3.91
C ARG A 50 -8.60 1.09 -5.40
N ARG A 51 -7.46 1.40 -6.03
CA ARG A 51 -7.34 1.35 -7.51
C ARG A 51 -6.27 0.37 -7.98
N ARG A 52 -5.25 0.11 -7.16
CA ARG A 52 -4.13 -0.75 -7.55
C ARG A 52 -4.46 -2.23 -7.32
N ARG A 53 -4.69 -2.95 -8.41
CA ARG A 53 -4.80 -4.42 -8.38
C ARG A 53 -3.42 -5.05 -8.28
N GLN A 54 -3.26 -6.00 -7.35
CA GLN A 54 -1.96 -6.63 -7.07
C GLN A 54 -1.96 -8.08 -7.50
N ARG A 55 -0.95 -8.52 -8.28
CA ARG A 55 -0.85 -9.91 -8.73
C ARG A 55 -0.79 -10.90 -7.55
N ARG A 56 -0.12 -10.51 -6.46
CA ARG A 56 -0.04 -11.29 -5.22
C ARG A 56 -1.41 -11.52 -4.56
N LEU A 57 -2.36 -10.60 -4.76
CA LEU A 57 -3.73 -10.69 -4.25
C LEU A 57 -4.70 -11.28 -5.29
N GLY A 58 -4.23 -12.09 -6.24
CA GLY A 58 -5.09 -12.63 -7.30
C GLY A 58 -5.61 -11.57 -8.28
N ARG A 59 -4.87 -10.47 -8.47
CA ARG A 59 -5.32 -9.28 -9.22
C ARG A 59 -6.53 -8.60 -8.56
N LEU A 60 -6.63 -8.61 -7.24
CA LEU A 60 -7.59 -7.78 -6.50
C LEU A 60 -6.88 -6.54 -5.96
N THR A 61 -7.65 -5.50 -5.66
CA THR A 61 -7.20 -4.40 -4.81
C THR A 61 -7.12 -4.87 -3.35
N PRO A 62 -6.29 -4.23 -2.50
CA PRO A 62 -6.23 -4.54 -1.07
C PRO A 62 -7.61 -4.57 -0.41
N ILE A 63 -8.46 -3.57 -0.70
CA ILE A 63 -9.81 -3.49 -0.14
C ILE A 63 -10.70 -4.65 -0.63
N GLU A 64 -10.66 -4.98 -1.92
CA GLU A 64 -11.44 -6.11 -2.44
C GLU A 64 -10.98 -7.43 -1.80
N PHE A 65 -9.68 -7.62 -1.62
CA PHE A 65 -9.13 -8.80 -0.97
C PHE A 65 -9.57 -8.92 0.49
N GLU A 66 -9.49 -7.82 1.26
CA GLU A 66 -9.95 -7.78 2.66
C GLU A 66 -11.46 -8.00 2.76
N THR A 67 -12.25 -7.40 1.87
CA THR A 67 -13.71 -7.59 1.82
C THR A 67 -14.07 -9.06 1.60
N LEU A 68 -13.46 -9.71 0.61
CA LEU A 68 -13.71 -11.13 0.32
C LEU A 68 -13.27 -12.04 1.47
N THR A 69 -12.12 -11.74 2.09
CA THR A 69 -11.60 -12.50 3.24
C THR A 69 -12.53 -12.34 4.46
N GLN A 70 -13.02 -11.12 4.71
CA GLN A 70 -13.95 -10.84 5.80
C GLN A 70 -15.30 -11.53 5.57
N THR A 71 -15.83 -11.51 4.35
CA THR A 71 -17.04 -12.27 4.01
C THR A 71 -16.85 -13.77 4.21
N ALA A 72 -15.70 -14.33 3.82
CA ALA A 72 -15.40 -15.75 3.98
C ALA A 72 -15.25 -16.18 5.46
N HIS A 73 -14.82 -15.28 6.35
CA HIS A 73 -14.70 -15.55 7.79
C HIS A 73 -16.05 -15.37 8.53
N ALA A 74 -17.00 -14.64 7.95
CA ALA A 74 -18.32 -14.40 8.55
C ALA A 74 -19.37 -15.47 8.19
N ALA A 75 -19.05 -16.38 7.25
CA ALA A 75 -19.88 -17.50 6.81
C ALA A 75 -19.48 -18.81 7.50
#